data_AF-A0A094ZU47-F1
#
_entry.id   AF-A0A094ZU47-F1
#
_cell.length_a   1.000
_cell.length_b   1.000
_cell.length_c   1.000
_cell.angle_alpha   90.00
_cell.angle_beta   90.00
_cell.angle_gamma   90.00
#
_symmetry.space_group_name_H-M   'P 1'
#
loop_
_entity.id
_entity.type
_entity.pdbx_description
1 polymer ?
#
loop_
_entity_poly.entity_id
_entity_poly.type
_entity_poly.pdbx_seq_one_letter_code
_entity_poly.pdbx_strand_id
1 'polypeptide(L)'
;WTHLKDISFPRVKDENVKLLIGCNAPSVHEMKEIRTGKPNEPFAVKTLFGSYGEPCKSNRALNHLSAKEELEDKFEQLYSTEFKDPLSRTISLSVEDRIALSAISNSVQRLNGHYQIALPWR
;
A
#
# COMPACT_ATOMS: atom_id res chain seq x y z
N TRP A 1 -8.83 -26.68 14.97
CA TRP A 1 -9.81 -25.67 15.39
C TRP A 1 -11.16 -26.12 14.85
N THR A 2 -12.09 -26.52 15.72
CA THR A 2 -13.38 -27.10 15.30
C THR A 2 -14.20 -26.15 14.43
N HIS A 3 -14.08 -24.85 14.66
CA HIS A 3 -14.78 -23.80 13.91
C HIS A 3 -14.15 -23.44 12.56
N LEU A 4 -13.04 -24.06 12.16
CA LEU A 4 -12.39 -23.83 10.86
C LEU A 4 -12.45 -25.06 9.94
N LYS A 5 -13.23 -26.08 10.29
CA LYS A 5 -13.23 -27.37 9.58
C LYS A 5 -13.82 -27.30 8.17
N ASP A 6 -14.71 -26.36 7.91
CA ASP A 6 -15.44 -26.25 6.64
C ASP A 6 -14.98 -25.05 5.78
N ILE A 7 -13.87 -24.40 6.16
CA ILE A 7 -13.31 -23.28 5.41
C ILE A 7 -12.25 -23.80 4.44
N SER A 8 -12.52 -23.73 3.15
CA SER A 8 -11.52 -23.98 2.11
C SER A 8 -10.62 -22.77 1.94
N PHE A 9 -9.35 -22.87 2.33
CA PHE A 9 -8.37 -21.84 2.03
C PHE A 9 -7.91 -21.97 0.58
N PRO A 10 -8.01 -20.93 -0.26
CA PRO A 10 -7.47 -20.98 -1.61
C PRO A 10 -5.96 -21.16 -1.54
N ARG A 11 -5.44 -22.19 -2.20
CA ARG A 11 -3.99 -22.40 -2.35
C ARG A 11 -3.46 -21.37 -3.35
N VAL A 12 -2.55 -20.52 -2.90
CA VAL A 12 -1.82 -19.60 -3.77
C VAL A 12 -0.93 -20.44 -4.69
N LYS A 13 -0.92 -20.14 -5.99
CA LYS A 13 -0.12 -20.89 -6.99
C LYS A 13 1.40 -20.69 -6.81
N ASP A 14 1.77 -19.60 -6.16
CA ASP A 14 3.16 -19.23 -5.87
C ASP A 14 3.41 -19.39 -4.37
N GLU A 15 4.36 -20.26 -4.02
CA GLU A 15 4.79 -20.49 -2.64
C GLU A 15 5.83 -19.43 -2.18
N ASN A 16 6.27 -18.56 -3.09
CA ASN A 16 7.20 -17.48 -2.78
C ASN A 16 6.49 -16.36 -2.01
N VAL A 17 6.55 -16.42 -0.69
CA VAL A 17 6.10 -15.34 0.17
C VAL A 17 7.13 -14.21 0.15
N LYS A 18 6.72 -13.02 -0.28
CA LYS A 18 7.51 -11.78 -0.15
C LYS A 18 7.05 -11.04 1.10
N LEU A 19 7.99 -10.70 1.98
CA LEU A 19 7.73 -9.91 3.18
C LEU A 19 8.40 -8.54 3.03
N LEU A 20 7.60 -7.47 3.02
CA LEU A 20 8.09 -6.10 3.08
C LEU A 20 8.10 -5.66 4.55
N ILE A 21 9.30 -5.44 5.10
CA ILE A 21 9.46 -4.85 6.44
C ILE A 21 9.71 -3.36 6.25
N GLY A 22 8.72 -2.54 6.62
CA GLY A 22 8.86 -1.09 6.62
C GLY A 22 9.83 -0.63 7.72
N CYS A 23 10.56 0.46 7.45
CA CYS A 23 11.49 1.07 8.41
C CYS A 23 10.79 2.03 9.40
N ASN A 24 9.48 1.86 9.64
CA ASN A 24 8.70 2.76 10.49
C ASN A 24 8.95 2.57 11.99
N ALA A 25 9.67 1.51 12.39
CA ALA A 25 10.11 1.26 13.75
C ALA A 25 11.63 1.08 13.80
N PRO A 26 12.42 2.15 14.03
CA PRO A 26 13.89 2.03 14.07
C PRO A 26 14.40 1.08 15.15
N SER A 27 13.69 0.95 16.27
CA SER A 27 14.04 0.09 17.39
C SER A 27 14.12 -1.40 17.04
N VAL A 28 13.38 -1.86 16.02
CA VAL A 28 13.44 -3.27 15.58
C VAL A 28 14.64 -3.55 14.68
N HIS A 29 15.22 -2.51 14.07
CA HIS A 29 16.45 -2.58 13.28
C HIS A 29 17.71 -2.36 14.12
N GLU A 30 17.57 -2.11 15.42
CA GLU A 30 18.69 -1.96 16.33
C GLU A 30 19.59 -3.21 16.28
N MET A 31 20.88 -2.99 16.09
CA MET A 31 21.89 -4.04 16.04
C MET A 31 22.06 -4.62 17.44
N LYS A 32 21.54 -5.82 17.66
CA LYS A 32 21.66 -6.52 18.94
C LYS A 32 23.01 -7.23 19.06
N GLU A 33 23.57 -7.70 17.96
CA GLU A 33 24.88 -8.37 17.95
C GLU A 33 25.70 -8.08 16.69
N ILE A 34 26.93 -7.65 16.96
CA ILE A 34 28.12 -7.43 16.13
C ILE A 34 29.06 -8.62 15.96
N ARG A 35 29.13 -9.36 14.84
CA ARG A 35 30.24 -10.32 14.62
C ARG A 35 31.05 -9.98 13.39
N THR A 36 32.34 -9.73 13.57
CA THR A 36 33.28 -9.39 12.49
C THR A 36 34.38 -10.44 12.39
N GLY A 37 34.72 -10.84 11.16
CA GLY A 37 35.91 -11.63 10.87
C GLY A 37 37.19 -10.78 10.83
N LYS A 38 38.27 -11.37 10.33
CA LYS A 38 39.53 -10.68 10.02
C LYS A 38 39.34 -9.64 8.90
N PRO A 39 40.34 -8.80 8.62
CA PRO A 39 40.31 -7.94 7.44
C PRO A 39 39.98 -8.74 6.18
N ASN A 40 39.00 -8.26 5.40
CA ASN A 40 38.42 -8.90 4.20
C ASN A 40 37.58 -10.18 4.44
N GLU A 41 37.28 -10.56 5.68
CA GLU A 41 36.31 -11.62 5.97
C GLU A 41 34.89 -11.03 6.18
N PRO A 42 33.83 -11.84 5.96
CA PRO A 42 32.45 -11.39 6.18
C PRO A 42 32.18 -10.97 7.62
N PHE A 43 31.14 -10.15 7.79
CA PHE A 43 30.57 -9.80 9.08
C PHE A 43 29.09 -10.19 9.11
N ALA A 44 28.57 -10.43 10.30
CA ALA A 44 27.18 -10.76 10.53
C ALA A 44 26.59 -9.82 11.58
N VAL A 45 25.37 -9.35 11.32
CA VAL A 45 24.61 -8.47 12.22
C VAL A 45 23.34 -9.18 12.62
N LYS A 46 23.04 -9.24 13.91
CA LYS A 46 21.77 -9.74 14.44
C LYS A 46 20.87 -8.59 14.86
N THR A 47 19.63 -8.59 14.39
CA THR A 47 18.55 -7.67 14.81
C THR A 47 17.37 -8.47 15.37
N LEU A 48 16.30 -7.78 15.78
CA LEU A 48 15.06 -8.43 16.23
C LEU A 48 14.40 -9.29 15.14
N PHE A 49 14.64 -8.99 13.86
CA PHE A 49 14.13 -9.79 12.73
C PHE A 49 15.07 -10.92 12.29
N GLY A 50 16.21 -11.10 12.96
CA GLY A 50 17.17 -12.16 12.66
C GLY A 50 18.53 -11.62 12.20
N SER A 51 19.36 -12.52 11.66
CA SER A 51 20.72 -12.21 11.22
C SER A 51 20.79 -11.83 9.74
N TYR A 52 21.59 -10.82 9.43
CA TYR A 52 21.98 -10.40 8.08
C TYR A 52 23.48 -10.71 7.89
N GLY A 53 23.89 -11.29 6.76
CA GLY A 53 25.32 -11.45 6.41
C GLY A 53 25.79 -12.83 5.91
N GLU A 54 24.95 -13.87 5.92
CA GLU A 54 25.29 -15.17 5.29
C GLU A 54 24.48 -15.40 4.01
N PRO A 55 25.02 -16.13 3.01
CA PRO A 55 24.20 -16.75 1.98
C PRO A 55 23.38 -17.85 2.67
N CYS A 56 22.23 -17.48 3.22
CA CYS A 56 21.26 -18.48 3.66
C CYS A 56 20.99 -19.42 2.47
N LYS A 57 21.12 -20.73 2.69
CA LYS A 57 20.75 -21.76 1.70
C LYS A 57 19.25 -21.75 1.35
N SER A 58 18.47 -20.83 1.91
CA SER A 58 17.09 -20.56 1.52
C SER A 58 17.07 -19.40 0.53
N ASN A 59 16.23 -19.47 -0.50
CA ASN A 59 15.94 -18.41 -1.50
C ASN A 59 15.44 -17.06 -0.92
N ARG A 60 15.69 -16.78 0.36
CA ARG A 60 15.40 -15.51 1.02
C ARG A 60 16.46 -14.49 0.62
N ALA A 61 16.25 -13.86 -0.53
CA ALA A 61 16.94 -12.63 -0.89
C ALA A 61 16.33 -11.49 -0.07
N LEU A 62 17.14 -10.82 0.75
CA LEU A 62 16.75 -9.59 1.43
C LEU A 62 17.23 -8.41 0.57
N ASN A 63 16.30 -7.74 -0.10
CA ASN A 63 16.61 -6.52 -0.83
C ASN A 63 16.53 -5.34 0.14
N HIS A 64 17.69 -4.85 0.60
CA HIS A 64 17.75 -3.57 1.30
C HIS A 64 17.74 -2.44 0.26
N LEU A 65 16.56 -1.86 0.03
CA LEU A 65 16.40 -0.71 -0.86
C LEU A 65 16.53 0.58 -0.04
N SER A 66 17.75 1.11 -0.02
CA SER A 66 18.05 2.46 0.45
C SER A 66 18.00 3.42 -0.74
N ALA A 67 16.82 3.71 -1.26
CA ALA A 67 16.62 4.77 -2.25
C ALA A 67 15.26 5.40 -2.01
N LYS A 68 15.26 6.53 -1.29
CA LYS A 68 14.04 7.25 -0.92
C LYS A 68 13.38 7.86 -2.17
N GLU A 69 14.18 8.49 -3.02
CA GLU A 69 13.71 9.24 -4.20
C GLU A 69 13.24 8.31 -5.33
N GLU A 70 14.02 7.28 -5.69
CA GLU A 70 13.65 6.35 -6.77
C GLU A 70 12.41 5.49 -6.43
N LEU A 71 12.11 5.32 -5.14
CA LEU A 71 10.97 4.55 -4.66
C LEU A 71 9.69 5.40 -4.66
N GLU A 72 9.78 6.67 -4.27
CA GLU A 72 8.67 7.61 -4.34
C GLU A 72 8.18 7.76 -5.79
N ASP A 73 9.10 7.93 -6.75
CA ASP A 73 8.77 7.99 -8.17
C ASP A 73 8.11 6.69 -8.67
N LYS A 74 8.62 5.52 -8.24
CA LYS A 74 8.04 4.21 -8.61
C LYS A 74 6.68 3.98 -7.96
N PHE A 75 6.47 4.42 -6.72
CA PHE A 75 5.17 4.38 -6.06
C PHE A 75 4.19 5.32 -6.77
N GLU A 76 4.60 6.55 -7.06
CA GLU A 76 3.79 7.53 -7.77
C GLU A 76 3.41 7.00 -9.16
N GLN A 77 4.32 6.35 -9.88
CA GLN A 77 4.04 5.70 -11.15
C GLN A 77 3.03 4.53 -10.98
N LEU A 78 3.15 3.73 -9.92
CA LEU A 78 2.26 2.61 -9.65
C LEU A 78 0.84 3.09 -9.30
N TYR A 79 0.73 4.07 -8.39
CA TYR A 79 -0.53 4.73 -8.05
C TYR A 79 -1.13 5.46 -9.25
N SER A 80 -0.33 6.17 -10.05
CA SER A 80 -0.79 6.81 -11.28
C SER A 80 -1.25 5.82 -12.34
N THR A 81 -0.80 4.57 -12.31
CA THR A 81 -1.21 3.55 -13.27
C THR A 81 -2.48 2.83 -12.80
N GLU A 82 -2.62 2.56 -11.50
CA GLU A 82 -3.79 1.88 -10.94
C GLU A 82 -4.98 2.81 -10.65
N PHE A 83 -4.72 4.07 -10.29
CA PHE A 83 -5.71 5.10 -9.98
C PHE A 83 -5.77 6.21 -11.03
N LYS A 84 -5.23 5.97 -12.24
CA LYS A 84 -5.60 6.80 -13.39
C LYS A 84 -7.10 6.66 -13.58
N ASP A 85 -7.82 7.65 -13.06
CA ASP A 85 -9.23 7.78 -13.26
C ASP A 85 -9.44 7.84 -14.76
N PRO A 86 -10.04 6.82 -15.40
CA PRO A 86 -10.46 7.00 -16.75
C PRO A 86 -11.59 8.01 -16.59
N LEU A 87 -11.32 9.27 -16.90
CA LEU A 87 -12.36 10.28 -17.14
C LEU A 87 -13.38 9.81 -18.21
N SER A 88 -13.15 8.63 -18.82
CA SER A 88 -14.02 7.89 -19.72
C SER A 88 -14.84 6.75 -19.07
N ARG A 89 -14.64 6.40 -17.80
CA ARG A 89 -15.60 5.53 -17.10
C ARG A 89 -16.84 6.37 -16.89
N THR A 90 -17.92 5.98 -17.55
CA THR A 90 -19.27 6.40 -17.19
C THR A 90 -19.37 6.32 -15.67
N ILE A 91 -19.40 7.48 -15.00
CA ILE A 91 -19.52 7.56 -13.55
C ILE A 91 -20.72 6.69 -13.20
N SER A 92 -20.49 5.61 -12.47
CA SER A 92 -21.56 4.71 -12.05
C SER A 92 -22.32 5.42 -10.95
N LEU A 93 -23.21 6.32 -11.35
CA LEU A 93 -24.03 7.12 -10.46
C LEU A 93 -25.01 6.18 -9.74
N SER A 94 -25.04 6.24 -8.41
CA SER A 94 -26.11 5.63 -7.64
C SER A 94 -27.45 6.31 -7.94
N VAL A 95 -28.54 5.70 -7.46
CA VAL A 95 -29.88 6.31 -7.58
C VAL A 95 -29.90 7.64 -6.83
N GLU A 96 -29.27 7.70 -5.67
CA GLU A 96 -29.11 8.88 -4.82
C GLU A 96 -28.29 9.96 -5.53
N ASP A 97 -27.19 9.60 -6.19
CA ASP A 97 -26.37 10.55 -6.94
C ASP A 97 -27.16 11.19 -8.09
N ARG A 98 -27.98 10.39 -8.80
CA ARG A 98 -28.85 10.92 -9.85
C ARG A 98 -29.91 11.88 -9.30
N ILE A 99 -30.47 11.58 -8.13
CA ILE A 99 -31.44 12.45 -7.45
C ILE A 99 -30.77 13.76 -7.03
N ALA A 100 -29.59 13.67 -6.39
CA ALA A 100 -28.82 14.83 -5.95
C ALA A 100 -28.42 15.73 -7.14
N LEU A 101 -27.90 15.14 -8.23
CA LEU A 101 -27.55 15.87 -9.45
C LEU A 101 -28.76 16.54 -10.08
N SER A 102 -29.90 15.84 -10.13
CA SER A 102 -31.15 16.43 -10.65
C SER A 102 -31.63 17.59 -9.78
N ALA A 103 -31.57 17.47 -8.46
CA ALA A 103 -31.93 18.53 -7.53
C ALA A 103 -31.06 19.77 -7.72
N ILE A 104 -29.73 19.60 -7.82
CA ILE A 104 -28.79 20.71 -8.03
C ILE A 104 -29.03 21.36 -9.40
N SER A 105 -29.06 20.56 -10.47
CA SER A 105 -29.18 21.07 -11.84
C SER A 105 -30.49 21.84 -12.08
N ASN A 106 -31.58 21.44 -11.42
CA ASN A 106 -32.88 22.05 -11.61
C ASN A 106 -33.15 23.24 -10.69
N SER A 107 -32.35 23.42 -9.63
CA SER A 107 -32.58 24.46 -8.61
C SER A 107 -31.55 25.57 -8.61
N VAL A 108 -30.45 25.41 -9.35
CA VAL A 108 -29.38 26.40 -9.41
C VAL A 108 -29.90 27.70 -10.01
N GLN A 109 -29.90 28.75 -9.20
CA GLN A 109 -30.31 30.08 -9.62
C GLN A 109 -29.42 31.14 -8.96
N ARG A 110 -29.21 32.25 -9.66
CA ARG A 110 -28.46 33.39 -9.13
C ARG A 110 -29.45 34.48 -8.72
N LEU A 111 -29.53 34.77 -7.42
CA LEU A 111 -30.41 35.79 -6.84
C LEU A 111 -29.57 36.77 -6.04
N ASN A 112 -29.72 38.08 -6.33
CA ASN A 112 -29.02 39.16 -5.62
C ASN A 112 -27.50 38.97 -5.55
N GLY A 113 -26.89 38.43 -6.61
CA GLY A 113 -25.45 38.16 -6.64
C GLY A 113 -25.00 36.88 -5.95
N HIS A 114 -25.91 36.13 -5.32
CA HIS A 114 -25.62 34.86 -4.65
C HIS A 114 -26.19 33.68 -5.44
N TYR A 115 -25.47 32.55 -5.43
CA TYR A 115 -26.01 31.30 -5.95
C TYR A 115 -26.85 30.62 -4.88
N GLN A 116 -28.05 30.21 -5.28
CA GLN A 116 -28.94 29.38 -4.49
C GLN A 116 -29.12 28.05 -5.21
N ILE A 117 -29.11 26.97 -4.43
CA ILE A 117 -29.38 25.61 -4.87
C ILE A 117 -30.25 24.94 -3.80
N ALA A 118 -31.13 24.05 -4.23
CA ALA A 118 -31.89 23.20 -3.33
C ALA A 118 -30.94 22.18 -2.68
N LEU A 119 -31.24 21.80 -1.43
CA LEU A 119 -30.48 20.77 -0.74
C LEU A 119 -30.62 19.44 -1.51
N PRO A 120 -29.51 18.83 -1.96
CA PRO A 120 -29.55 17.58 -2.74
C PRO A 120 -29.94 16.36 -1.90
N TRP A 121 -29.87 16.50 -0.58
CA TRP A 121 -30.05 15.44 0.41
C TRP A 121 -31.15 15.86 1.38
N ARG A 122 -31.99 14.90 1.79
CA ARG A 122 -32.97 15.06 2.87
C ARG A 122 -32.42 14.50 4.18
#